data_AF-A0A2U2BXW8-F1
#
_entry.id   AF-A0A2U2BXW8-F1
#
_cell.length_a   1.000
_cell.length_b   1.000
_cell.length_c   1.000
_cell.angle_alpha   90.00
_cell.angle_beta   90.00
_cell.angle_gamma   90.00
#
_symmetry.space_group_name_H-M   'P 1'
#
loop_
_entity.id
_entity.type
_entity.pdbx_description
1 polymer ?
#
loop_
_entity_poly.entity_id
_entity_poly.type
_entity_poly.pdbx_seq_one_letter_code
_entity_poly.pdbx_strand_id
1 'polypeptide(L)'
;MVRVILEASSAPPAARRRYIVRSTALSVLFGGLIIATAILSKSGAGTGLVLALWAACCLALAGLAYEFVALMRSLDELQIRIHLAALAIAFGAVSGVVTMAGMAAGFLGAEGSDWPFLFAAAAMPGGAIGYIIVLQFAQRRYE
;
A
#
# COMPACT_ATOMS: atom_id res chain seq x y z
N MET A 1 6.25 -18.35 20.77
CA MET A 1 5.52 -17.07 20.77
C MET A 1 5.92 -16.29 19.54
N VAL A 2 4.98 -15.94 18.66
CA VAL A 2 5.28 -15.07 17.51
C VAL A 2 5.45 -13.65 18.06
N ARG A 3 6.69 -13.16 18.16
CA ARG A 3 6.93 -11.74 18.42
C ARG A 3 6.60 -10.98 17.15
N VAL A 4 5.45 -10.31 17.12
CA VAL A 4 5.13 -9.36 16.06
C VAL A 4 6.06 -8.16 16.23
N ILE A 5 7.26 -8.26 15.65
CA ILE A 5 8.20 -7.16 15.48
C ILE A 5 7.57 -6.27 14.42
N LEU A 6 6.78 -5.28 14.88
CA LEU A 6 6.28 -4.21 14.02
C LEU A 6 7.47 -3.57 13.31
N GLU A 7 7.30 -3.15 12.07
CA GLU A 7 8.35 -2.51 11.26
C GLU A 7 9.04 -1.33 11.95
N ALA A 8 8.30 -0.61 12.80
CA ALA A 8 8.87 0.49 13.56
C ALA A 8 9.51 0.06 14.90
N SER A 9 9.42 -1.22 15.29
CA SER A 9 9.78 -1.73 16.62
C SER A 9 11.29 -1.74 16.93
N SER A 10 12.12 -1.70 15.89
CA SER A 10 13.58 -1.49 15.97
C SER A 10 13.99 -0.03 15.82
N ALA A 11 13.12 0.83 15.27
CA ALA A 11 13.41 2.25 15.10
C ALA A 11 13.37 3.02 16.44
N PRO A 12 14.14 4.13 16.57
CA PRO A 12 14.11 5.00 17.74
C PRO A 12 12.68 5.48 18.09
N PRO A 13 12.33 5.65 19.38
CA PRO A 13 10.95 5.97 19.79
C PRO A 13 10.38 7.24 19.13
N ALA A 14 11.21 8.26 18.93
CA ALA A 14 10.82 9.51 18.28
C ALA A 14 10.50 9.31 16.78
N ALA A 15 11.34 8.54 16.07
CA ALA A 15 11.14 8.21 14.65
C ALA A 15 9.90 7.33 14.47
N ARG A 16 9.72 6.32 15.34
CA ARG A 16 8.52 5.48 15.38
C ARG A 16 7.24 6.29 15.56
N ARG A 17 7.20 7.18 16.57
CA ARG A 17 6.00 7.98 16.85
C ARG A 17 5.66 8.89 15.67
N ARG A 18 6.66 9.55 15.09
CA ARG A 18 6.48 10.37 13.89
C ARG A 18 5.92 9.56 12.74
N TYR A 19 6.52 8.40 12.44
CA TYR A 19 6.07 7.52 11.36
C TYR A 19 4.64 7.05 11.57
N ILE A 20 4.30 6.51 12.75
CA ILE A 20 2.96 6.01 13.04
C ILE A 20 1.92 7.12 12.85
N VAL A 21 2.14 8.29 13.44
CA VAL A 21 1.17 9.40 13.36
C VAL A 21 1.01 9.88 11.92
N ARG A 22 2.12 10.15 11.22
CA ARG A 22 2.08 10.70 9.85
C ARG A 22 1.59 9.69 8.83
N SER A 23 2.07 8.46 8.89
CA SER A 23 1.63 7.37 7.99
C SER A 23 0.15 7.03 8.20
N THR A 24 -0.33 7.03 9.46
CA THR A 24 -1.75 6.84 9.75
C THR A 24 -2.59 7.99 9.18
N ALA A 25 -2.18 9.25 9.41
CA ALA A 25 -2.89 10.41 8.87
C ALA A 25 -2.94 10.39 7.33
N LEU A 26 -1.82 10.06 6.69
CA LEU A 26 -1.74 9.94 5.23
C LEU A 26 -2.55 8.76 4.69
N SER A 27 -2.61 7.65 5.42
CA SER A 27 -3.41 6.47 5.03
C SER A 27 -4.91 6.75 5.13
N VAL A 28 -5.35 7.46 6.18
CA VAL A 28 -6.75 7.91 6.32
C VAL A 28 -7.09 8.91 5.21
N LEU A 29 -6.21 9.87 4.92
CA LEU A 29 -6.38 10.81 3.82
C LEU A 29 -6.47 10.08 2.48
N PHE A 30 -5.53 9.18 2.19
CA PHE A 30 -5.48 8.41 0.96
C PHE A 30 -6.73 7.54 0.76
N GLY A 31 -7.16 6.82 1.81
CA GLY A 31 -8.40 6.04 1.78
C GLY A 31 -9.63 6.92 1.54
N GLY A 32 -9.71 8.07 2.22
CA GLY A 32 -10.78 9.05 2.01
C GLY A 32 -10.80 9.60 0.57
N LEU A 33 -9.64 9.91 0.00
CA LEU A 33 -9.51 10.39 -1.38
C LEU A 33 -9.93 9.33 -2.40
N ILE A 34 -9.56 8.05 -2.21
CA ILE A 34 -10.01 6.95 -3.08
C ILE A 34 -11.54 6.84 -3.06
N ILE A 35 -12.13 6.80 -1.86
CA ILE A 35 -13.59 6.67 -1.71
C ILE A 35 -14.29 7.88 -2.35
N ALA A 36 -13.82 9.10 -2.09
CA ALA A 36 -14.37 10.31 -2.67
C ALA A 36 -14.28 10.30 -4.21
N THR A 37 -13.13 9.89 -4.76
CA THR A 37 -12.92 9.78 -6.21
C THR A 37 -13.88 8.76 -6.83
N ALA A 38 -14.08 7.61 -6.19
CA ALA A 38 -14.97 6.56 -6.66
C ALA A 38 -16.46 6.96 -6.61
N ILE A 39 -16.88 7.71 -5.58
CA ILE A 39 -18.26 8.21 -5.48
C ILE A 39 -18.51 9.28 -6.55
N LEU A 40 -17.59 10.25 -6.69
CA LEU A 40 -17.75 11.37 -7.61
C LEU A 40 -17.66 10.95 -9.09
N SER A 41 -16.85 9.94 -9.41
CA SER A 41 -16.79 9.40 -10.77
C SER A 41 -18.10 8.74 -11.19
N LYS A 42 -18.84 8.14 -10.26
CA LYS A 42 -20.16 7.54 -10.51
C LYS A 42 -21.31 8.55 -10.46
N SER A 43 -21.14 9.71 -9.83
CA SER A 43 -22.19 10.72 -9.69
C SER A 43 -22.29 11.71 -10.87
N GLY A 44 -21.51 11.51 -11.93
CA GLY A 44 -21.45 12.45 -13.06
C GLY A 44 -20.76 13.78 -12.74
N ALA A 45 -19.87 13.80 -11.73
CA ALA A 45 -19.10 14.99 -11.42
C ALA A 45 -18.19 15.39 -12.60
N GLY A 46 -17.89 16.70 -12.71
CA GLY A 46 -17.05 17.20 -13.80
C GLY A 46 -15.68 16.54 -13.82
N THR A 47 -15.21 16.15 -15.01
CA THR A 47 -13.94 15.43 -15.23
C THR A 47 -12.75 16.11 -14.55
N GLY A 48 -12.72 17.45 -14.51
CA GLY A 48 -11.67 18.21 -13.84
C GLY A 48 -11.57 17.95 -12.33
N LEU A 49 -12.70 17.77 -11.65
CA LEU A 49 -12.72 17.46 -10.21
C LEU A 49 -12.20 16.04 -9.94
N VAL A 50 -12.62 15.07 -10.76
CA VAL A 50 -12.16 13.67 -10.66
C VAL A 50 -10.64 13.58 -10.89
N LEU A 51 -10.12 14.29 -11.89
CA LEU A 51 -8.68 14.35 -12.16
C LEU A 51 -7.90 15.02 -11.02
N ALA A 52 -8.43 16.10 -10.43
CA ALA A 52 -7.81 16.76 -9.29
C ALA A 52 -7.73 15.84 -8.06
N LEU A 53 -8.79 15.08 -7.78
CA LEU A 53 -8.79 14.10 -6.68
C LEU A 53 -7.84 12.93 -6.95
N TRP A 54 -7.75 12.46 -8.20
CA TRP A 54 -6.78 11.46 -8.59
C TRP A 54 -5.34 11.96 -8.39
N ALA A 55 -5.04 13.20 -8.79
CA ALA A 55 -3.73 13.80 -8.53
C ALA A 55 -3.44 13.91 -7.02
N ALA A 56 -4.44 14.26 -6.20
CA ALA A 56 -4.31 14.26 -4.75
C ALA A 56 -4.04 12.85 -4.18
N CYS A 57 -4.64 11.79 -4.74
CA CYS A 57 -4.32 10.40 -4.37
C CYS A 57 -2.84 10.09 -4.64
N CYS A 58 -2.32 10.48 -5.80
CA CYS A 58 -0.92 10.28 -6.17
C CYS A 58 0.03 11.01 -5.21
N LEU A 59 -0.30 12.24 -4.80
CA LEU A 59 0.47 13.00 -3.82
C LEU A 59 0.45 12.36 -2.43
N ALA A 60 -0.71 11.88 -1.97
CA ALA A 60 -0.82 11.17 -0.70
C ALA A 60 0.00 9.86 -0.71
N LEU A 61 -0.02 9.13 -1.82
CA LEU A 61 0.81 7.94 -2.02
C LEU A 61 2.31 8.26 -1.99
N ALA A 62 2.74 9.33 -2.66
CA ALA A 62 4.12 9.80 -2.59
C ALA A 62 4.54 10.19 -1.16
N GLY A 63 3.62 10.80 -0.40
CA GLY A 63 3.83 11.10 1.02
C GLY A 63 4.01 9.85 1.89
N LEU A 64 3.19 8.81 1.65
CA LEU A 64 3.33 7.51 2.33
C LEU A 64 4.69 6.88 2.02
N ALA A 65 5.10 6.87 0.75
CA ALA A 65 6.40 6.37 0.33
C ALA A 65 7.55 7.16 0.98
N TYR A 66 7.43 8.48 1.10
CA TYR A 66 8.43 9.30 1.78
C TYR A 66 8.58 8.94 3.26
N GLU A 67 7.48 8.82 4.01
CA GLU A 67 7.56 8.46 5.44
C GLU A 67 8.06 7.01 5.62
N PHE A 68 7.72 6.09 4.71
CA PHE A 68 8.30 4.74 4.67
C PHE A 68 9.81 4.76 4.47
N VAL A 69 10.31 5.50 3.48
CA VAL A 69 11.75 5.66 3.24
C VAL A 69 12.45 6.30 4.44
N ALA A 70 11.80 7.29 5.08
CA ALA A 70 12.33 7.92 6.29
C ALA A 70 12.46 6.94 7.46
N LEU A 71 11.49 6.03 7.62
CA LEU A 71 11.58 4.94 8.59
C LEU A 71 12.71 3.97 8.24
N MET A 72 12.79 3.53 6.99
CA MET A 72 13.80 2.57 6.52
C MET A 72 15.22 3.08 6.74
N ARG A 73 15.47 4.39 6.58
CA ARG A 73 16.76 5.03 6.87
C ARG A 73 17.17 5.00 8.35
N SER A 74 16.22 4.75 9.25
CA SER A 74 16.49 4.61 10.69
C SER A 74 16.79 3.17 11.12
N LEU A 75 16.78 2.22 10.18
CA LEU A 75 17.02 0.80 10.42
C LEU A 75 18.44 0.40 10.01
N ASP A 76 18.91 -0.70 10.59
CA ASP A 76 20.19 -1.30 10.21
C ASP A 76 20.13 -1.95 8.81
N GLU A 77 21.28 -2.12 8.17
CA GLU A 77 21.37 -2.64 6.80
C GLU A 77 20.69 -4.01 6.64
N LEU A 78 20.83 -4.90 7.63
CA LEU A 78 20.18 -6.21 7.62
C LEU A 78 18.65 -6.07 7.63
N GLN A 79 18.11 -5.19 8.49
CA GLN A 79 16.67 -4.96 8.59
C GLN A 79 16.14 -4.36 7.28
N ILE A 80 16.86 -3.40 6.70
CA ILE A 80 16.51 -2.81 5.39
C ILE A 80 16.35 -3.90 4.33
N ARG A 81 17.31 -4.82 4.23
CA ARG A 81 17.26 -5.92 3.24
C ARG A 81 16.04 -6.83 3.45
N ILE A 82 15.73 -7.18 4.70
CA ILE A 82 14.57 -8.01 5.06
C ILE A 82 13.27 -7.29 4.66
N HIS A 83 13.13 -6.01 5.01
CA HIS A 83 11.94 -5.21 4.69
C HIS A 83 11.76 -5.01 3.18
N LEU A 84 12.83 -4.73 2.44
CA LEU A 84 12.78 -4.60 0.98
C LEU A 84 12.39 -5.93 0.30
N ALA A 85 12.94 -7.05 0.76
CA ALA A 85 12.57 -8.37 0.25
C ALA A 85 11.09 -8.69 0.52
N ALA A 86 10.60 -8.41 1.74
CA ALA A 86 9.22 -8.60 2.10
C ALA A 86 8.27 -7.71 1.27
N LEU A 87 8.64 -6.45 1.07
CA LEU A 87 7.87 -5.51 0.25
C LEU A 87 7.81 -5.99 -1.21
N ALA A 88 8.93 -6.39 -1.79
CA ALA A 88 9.02 -6.86 -3.17
C ALA A 88 8.16 -8.12 -3.41
N ILE A 89 8.20 -9.08 -2.50
CA ILE A 89 7.40 -10.31 -2.60
C ILE A 89 5.90 -9.98 -2.46
N ALA A 90 5.52 -9.22 -1.44
CA ALA A 90 4.11 -8.93 -1.17
C ALA A 90 3.47 -8.07 -2.26
N PHE A 91 4.09 -6.94 -2.61
CA PHE A 91 3.57 -6.06 -3.64
C PHE A 91 3.75 -6.63 -5.06
N GLY A 92 4.77 -7.47 -5.29
CA GLY A 92 4.91 -8.22 -6.53
C GLY A 92 3.81 -9.26 -6.73
N ALA A 93 3.42 -9.97 -5.68
CA ALA A 93 2.29 -10.91 -5.74
C ALA A 93 0.96 -10.17 -5.99
N VAL A 94 0.73 -9.07 -5.28
CA VAL A 94 -0.49 -8.25 -5.46
C VAL A 94 -0.56 -7.63 -6.85
N SER A 95 0.54 -7.03 -7.34
CA SER A 95 0.55 -6.45 -8.68
C SER A 95 0.28 -7.51 -9.73
N GLY A 96 0.87 -8.71 -9.58
CA GLY A 96 0.57 -9.87 -10.42
C GLY A 96 -0.92 -10.23 -10.43
N VAL A 97 -1.57 -10.31 -9.26
CA VAL A 97 -3.01 -10.59 -9.16
C VAL A 97 -3.86 -9.50 -9.84
N VAL A 98 -3.55 -8.22 -9.62
CA VAL A 98 -4.27 -7.09 -10.23
C VAL A 98 -4.10 -7.10 -11.75
N THR A 99 -2.89 -7.35 -12.25
CA THR A 99 -2.61 -7.46 -13.69
C THR A 99 -3.38 -8.63 -14.30
N MET A 100 -3.35 -9.81 -13.67
CA MET A 100 -4.08 -10.98 -14.15
C MET A 100 -5.60 -10.76 -14.13
N ALA A 101 -6.12 -10.09 -13.11
CA ALA A 101 -7.52 -9.66 -13.05
C ALA A 101 -7.87 -8.73 -14.23
N GLY A 102 -7.06 -7.71 -14.49
CA GLY A 102 -7.28 -6.81 -15.63
C GLY A 102 -7.24 -7.54 -16.98
N MET A 103 -6.28 -8.44 -17.17
CA MET A 103 -6.18 -9.26 -18.39
C MET A 103 -7.39 -10.18 -18.57
N ALA A 104 -7.79 -10.88 -17.51
CA ALA A 104 -8.96 -11.76 -17.54
C ALA A 104 -10.25 -10.98 -17.84
N ALA A 105 -10.39 -9.75 -17.34
CA ALA A 105 -11.52 -8.88 -17.70
C ALA A 105 -11.57 -8.58 -19.19
N GLY A 106 -10.43 -8.28 -19.81
CA GLY A 106 -10.32 -8.06 -21.26
C GLY A 106 -10.65 -9.32 -22.06
N PHE A 107 -10.09 -10.48 -21.70
CA PHE A 107 -10.36 -11.74 -22.42
C PHE A 107 -11.80 -12.23 -22.31
N LEU A 108 -12.46 -11.98 -21.18
CA LEU A 108 -13.84 -12.39 -20.95
C LEU A 108 -14.87 -11.35 -21.44
N GLY A 109 -14.44 -10.23 -22.03
CA GLY A 109 -15.34 -9.15 -22.45
C GLY A 109 -16.07 -8.48 -21.27
N ALA A 110 -15.48 -8.54 -20.07
CA ALA A 110 -16.07 -8.04 -18.83
C ALA A 110 -15.65 -6.59 -18.52
N GLU A 111 -15.41 -5.77 -19.55
CA GLU A 111 -14.89 -4.40 -19.46
C GLU A 111 -15.83 -3.46 -18.67
N GLY A 112 -17.13 -3.77 -18.63
CA GLY A 112 -18.12 -3.04 -17.84
C GLY A 112 -18.32 -3.54 -16.40
N SER A 113 -17.57 -4.55 -15.96
CA SER A 113 -17.75 -5.14 -14.63
C SER A 113 -16.89 -4.46 -13.57
N ASP A 114 -17.42 -4.33 -12.35
CA ASP A 114 -16.74 -3.67 -11.23
C ASP A 114 -15.63 -4.54 -10.58
N TRP A 115 -15.57 -5.86 -10.87
CA TRP A 115 -14.68 -6.77 -10.15
C TRP A 115 -13.17 -6.50 -10.33
N PRO A 116 -12.64 -6.07 -11.51
CA PRO A 116 -11.22 -5.73 -11.63
C PRO A 116 -10.86 -4.52 -10.78
N PHE A 117 -11.79 -3.57 -10.67
CA PHE A 117 -11.68 -2.44 -9.77
C PHE A 117 -11.66 -2.87 -8.30
N LEU A 118 -12.45 -3.88 -7.90
CA LEU A 118 -12.41 -4.44 -6.55
C LEU A 118 -11.02 -5.04 -6.23
N PHE A 119 -10.39 -5.76 -7.17
CA PHE A 119 -9.02 -6.25 -6.98
C PHE A 119 -8.01 -5.10 -6.85
N ALA A 120 -8.14 -4.05 -7.66
CA ALA A 120 -7.28 -2.87 -7.57
C ALA A 120 -7.48 -2.12 -6.24
N ALA A 121 -8.72 -1.98 -5.75
CA ALA A 121 -9.03 -1.38 -4.46
C ALA A 121 -8.49 -2.20 -3.29
N ALA A 122 -8.53 -3.54 -3.41
CA ALA A 122 -7.98 -4.45 -2.42
C ALA A 122 -6.45 -4.59 -2.47
N ALA A 123 -5.79 -4.05 -3.50
CA ALA A 123 -4.36 -4.22 -3.72
C ALA A 123 -3.51 -3.66 -2.57
N MET A 124 -3.76 -2.42 -2.15
CA MET A 124 -3.03 -1.81 -1.04
C MET A 124 -3.21 -2.55 0.30
N PRO A 125 -4.44 -2.84 0.78
CA PRO A 125 -4.60 -3.60 2.02
C PRO A 125 -4.07 -5.04 1.90
N GLY A 126 -4.27 -5.69 0.76
CA GLY A 126 -3.71 -7.02 0.49
C GLY A 126 -2.18 -7.02 0.51
N GLY A 127 -1.56 -5.99 -0.06
CA GLY A 127 -0.11 -5.81 -0.08
C GLY A 127 0.46 -5.56 1.31
N ALA A 128 -0.22 -4.75 2.13
CA ALA A 128 0.16 -4.51 3.52
C ALA A 128 0.07 -5.79 4.39
N ILE A 129 -0.99 -6.59 4.23
CA ILE A 129 -1.13 -7.88 4.93
C ILE A 129 -0.06 -8.86 4.45
N GLY A 130 0.12 -9.00 3.13
CA GLY A 130 1.14 -9.85 2.54
C GLY A 130 2.54 -9.44 3.02
N TYR A 131 2.80 -8.15 3.12
CA TYR A 131 4.06 -7.60 3.62
C TYR A 131 4.34 -8.05 5.05
N ILE A 132 3.37 -7.91 5.97
CA ILE A 132 3.50 -8.37 7.36
C ILE A 132 3.76 -9.87 7.41
N ILE A 133 3.04 -10.67 6.61
CA ILE A 133 3.21 -12.12 6.57
C ILE A 133 4.62 -12.48 6.09
N VAL A 134 5.06 -11.93 4.96
CA VAL A 134 6.38 -12.22 4.40
C VAL A 134 7.49 -11.75 5.33
N LEU A 135 7.31 -10.59 5.98
CA LEU A 135 8.26 -10.08 6.96
C LEU A 135 8.49 -11.09 8.10
N GLN A 136 7.42 -11.71 8.62
CA GLN A 136 7.52 -12.74 9.66
C GLN A 136 8.29 -13.98 9.19
N PHE A 137 8.14 -14.40 7.93
CA PHE A 137 8.91 -15.51 7.39
C PHE A 137 10.37 -15.14 7.11
N ALA A 138 10.61 -13.94 6.59
CA ALA A 138 11.95 -13.46 6.26
C ALA A 138 12.80 -13.25 7.53
N GLN A 139 12.20 -12.76 8.62
CA GLN A 139 12.89 -12.58 9.91
C GLN A 139 13.39 -13.91 10.51
N ARG A 140 12.60 -14.98 10.44
CA ARG A 140 12.97 -16.32 10.96
C ARG A 140 14.24 -16.91 10.35
N ARG A 141 14.66 -16.43 9.17
CA ARG A 141 15.90 -16.88 8.53
C ARG A 141 17.16 -16.35 9.23
N TYR A 142 17.01 -15.30 10.03
CA TYR A 142 18.12 -14.57 10.66
C TYR A 142 18.08 -14.63 12.19
N GLU A 143 17.15 -15.41 12.76
CA GLU A 143 17.17 -15.86 14.17
C GLU A 143 18.02 -17.12 14.31
#